data_AF-A0A6G0WDC6-F1
#
_entry.id   AF-A0A6G0WDC6-F1
#
_cell.length_a   1.000
_cell.length_b   1.000
_cell.length_c   1.000
_cell.angle_alpha   90.00
_cell.angle_beta   90.00
_cell.angle_gamma   90.00
#
_symmetry.space_group_name_H-M   'P 1'
#
loop_
_entity.id
_entity.type
_entity.pdbx_description
1 polymer ?
#
loop_
_entity_poly.entity_id
_entity_poly.type
_entity_poly.pdbx_seq_one_letter_code
_entity_poly.pdbx_strand_id
1 'polypeptide(L)'
;MPFSNSHWAINPMDTPATEFHALKSPRGVEKAPVPPHPLDAANPLSRAFFAWANKLLAVGNKRQLDPEDMWPLQDANKVAPITAIYARTYHEKKQHL
;
A
#
# COMPACT_ATOMS: atom_id res chain seq x y z
N MET A 1 40.22 -54.80 12.31
CA MET A 1 39.52 -53.76 13.12
C MET A 1 39.83 -52.41 12.50
N PRO A 2 38.94 -51.41 12.37
CA PRO A 2 37.46 -51.37 12.37
C PRO A 2 36.85 -50.80 11.06
N PHE A 3 35.52 -50.81 10.98
CA PHE A 3 34.64 -50.05 10.08
C PHE A 3 34.47 -48.58 10.56
N SER A 4 33.92 -47.68 9.71
CA SER A 4 33.23 -46.38 10.01
C SER A 4 33.84 -45.19 9.23
N ASN A 5 33.14 -44.24 8.62
CA ASN A 5 31.74 -44.02 8.20
C ASN A 5 31.75 -42.85 7.18
N SER A 6 30.83 -42.90 6.22
CA SER A 6 30.04 -41.79 5.65
C SER A 6 30.69 -40.40 5.49
N HIS A 7 31.17 -40.11 4.27
CA HIS A 7 31.56 -38.78 3.79
C HIS A 7 30.34 -37.92 3.42
N TRP A 8 29.50 -37.53 4.39
CA TRP A 8 28.59 -36.40 4.20
C TRP A 8 29.28 -35.12 4.67
N ALA A 9 30.38 -34.73 4.03
CA ALA A 9 30.86 -33.36 4.16
C ALA A 9 29.99 -32.50 3.25
N ILE A 10 29.09 -31.71 3.85
CA ILE A 10 28.40 -30.63 3.14
C ILE A 10 29.51 -29.69 2.64
N ASN A 11 29.70 -29.59 1.33
CA ASN A 11 30.58 -28.59 0.74
C ASN A 11 29.97 -27.21 1.04
N PRO A 12 30.66 -26.31 1.77
CA PRO A 12 30.10 -25.01 2.18
C PRO A 12 29.97 -23.99 1.04
N MET A 13 30.00 -24.42 -0.23
CA MET A 13 29.97 -23.52 -1.39
C MET A 13 28.75 -23.72 -2.30
N ASP A 14 27.84 -24.66 -2.01
CA ASP A 14 26.54 -24.74 -2.71
C ASP A 14 25.49 -23.86 -2.02
N THR A 15 25.81 -22.58 -1.81
CA THR A 15 24.78 -21.57 -1.55
C THR A 15 24.42 -20.97 -2.90
N PRO A 16 23.27 -21.31 -3.52
CA PRO A 16 22.66 -20.37 -4.46
C PRO A 16 22.23 -19.18 -3.60
N ALA A 17 23.14 -18.22 -3.42
CA ALA A 17 22.81 -16.91 -2.91
C ALA A 17 21.69 -16.42 -3.81
N THR A 18 20.47 -16.43 -3.28
CA THR A 18 19.29 -15.93 -3.97
C THR A 18 19.54 -14.45 -4.13
N GLU A 19 20.14 -14.08 -5.25
CA GLU A 19 20.47 -12.71 -5.60
C GLU A 19 19.14 -12.02 -5.92
N PHE A 20 18.54 -11.42 -4.90
CA PHE A 20 17.37 -10.58 -5.06
C PHE A 20 17.79 -9.29 -5.75
N HIS A 21 17.71 -9.27 -7.08
CA HIS A 21 17.87 -8.05 -7.84
C HIS A 21 16.65 -7.16 -7.60
N ALA A 22 16.77 -6.20 -6.69
CA ALA A 22 15.73 -5.22 -6.44
C ALA A 22 15.51 -4.38 -7.71
N LEU A 23 14.45 -4.69 -8.46
CA LEU A 23 14.01 -3.85 -9.57
C LEU A 23 13.66 -2.47 -9.03
N LYS A 24 14.41 -1.46 -9.47
CA LYS A 24 14.12 -0.06 -9.12
C LYS A 24 12.84 0.33 -9.85
N SER A 25 11.74 0.39 -9.10
CA SER A 25 10.45 0.90 -9.59
C SER A 25 10.68 2.25 -10.29
N PRO A 26 10.18 2.45 -11.53
CA PRO A 26 10.27 3.72 -12.22
C PRO A 26 9.62 4.82 -11.36
N ARG A 27 10.46 5.54 -10.62
CA ARG A 27 10.03 6.73 -9.90
C ARG A 27 9.90 7.84 -10.93
N GLY A 28 8.66 8.27 -11.14
CA GLY A 28 8.36 9.56 -11.75
C GLY A 28 7.94 9.47 -13.20
N VAL A 29 6.72 9.00 -13.43
CA VAL A 29 5.88 9.79 -14.34
C VAL A 29 5.33 10.91 -13.46
N GLU A 30 5.74 12.14 -13.74
CA GLU A 30 5.18 13.34 -13.13
C GLU A 30 3.65 13.26 -13.29
N LYS A 31 2.95 12.88 -12.22
CA LYS A 31 1.51 12.72 -12.26
C LYS A 31 0.92 14.09 -12.52
N ALA A 32 0.22 14.23 -13.64
CA ALA A 32 -0.72 15.32 -13.84
C ALA A 32 -1.54 15.54 -12.56
N PRO A 33 -1.92 16.78 -12.23
CA PRO A 33 -2.59 17.10 -10.97
C PRO A 33 -3.80 16.18 -10.81
N VAL A 34 -3.72 15.29 -9.81
CA VAL A 34 -4.77 14.33 -9.54
C VAL A 34 -5.95 15.11 -8.97
N PRO A 35 -7.15 15.01 -9.57
CA PRO A 35 -8.30 15.74 -9.07
C PRO A 35 -8.59 15.35 -7.61
N PRO A 36 -8.93 16.33 -6.76
CA PRO A 36 -9.19 16.08 -5.35
C PRO A 36 -10.38 15.14 -5.17
N HIS A 37 -10.42 14.43 -4.04
CA HIS A 37 -11.51 13.50 -3.75
C HIS A 37 -12.82 14.30 -3.60
N PRO A 38 -13.92 13.94 -4.29
CA PRO A 38 -15.16 14.74 -4.31
C PRO A 38 -15.82 14.84 -2.94
N LEU A 39 -15.56 13.89 -2.04
CA LEU A 39 -16.00 13.95 -0.64
C LEU A 39 -15.40 15.14 0.12
N ASP A 40 -14.20 15.61 -0.26
CA ASP A 40 -13.54 16.75 0.39
C ASP A 40 -14.28 18.07 0.06
N ALA A 41 -14.88 18.15 -1.13
CA ALA A 41 -15.70 19.29 -1.55
C ALA A 41 -17.20 19.12 -1.23
N ALA A 42 -17.62 17.97 -0.70
CA ALA A 42 -19.03 17.67 -0.46
C ALA A 42 -19.57 18.36 0.81
N ASN A 43 -20.73 19.00 0.69
CA ASN A 43 -21.49 19.48 1.84
C ASN A 43 -22.05 18.29 2.66
N PRO A 44 -22.42 18.49 3.94
CA PRO A 44 -22.85 17.39 4.82
C PRO A 44 -24.03 16.57 4.29
N LEU A 45 -24.98 17.20 3.59
CA LEU A 45 -26.10 16.51 2.96
C LEU A 45 -25.64 15.59 1.82
N SER A 46 -24.74 16.08 0.96
CA SER A 46 -24.14 15.28 -0.12
C SER A 46 -23.35 14.09 0.42
N ARG A 47 -22.66 14.26 1.56
CA ARG A 47 -21.97 13.16 2.25
C ARG A 47 -22.96 12.12 2.78
N ALA A 48 -24.02 12.56 3.45
CA ALA A 48 -25.03 11.68 4.06
C ALA A 48 -25.76 10.81 3.02
N PHE A 49 -26.10 11.39 1.88
CA PHE A 49 -26.81 10.68 0.80
C PHE A 49 -25.88 10.12 -0.27
N PHE A 50 -24.56 10.12 -0.05
CA PHE A 50 -23.56 9.65 -1.02
C PHE A 50 -23.68 10.29 -2.42
N ALA A 51 -24.26 11.49 -2.51
CA ALA A 51 -24.56 12.13 -3.79
C ALA A 51 -23.30 12.48 -4.60
N TRP A 52 -22.16 12.62 -3.92
CA TRP A 52 -20.84 12.82 -4.54
C TRP A 52 -20.41 11.64 -5.42
N ALA A 53 -20.87 10.42 -5.13
CA ALA A 53 -20.53 9.21 -5.89
C ALA A 53 -21.31 9.08 -7.21
N ASN A 54 -22.36 9.87 -7.42
CA ASN A 54 -23.21 9.79 -8.61
C ASN A 54 -22.43 9.97 -9.92
N LYS A 55 -21.35 10.77 -9.92
CA LYS A 55 -20.49 10.90 -11.11
C LYS A 55 -19.85 9.57 -11.52
N LEU A 56 -19.35 8.79 -10.56
CA LEU A 56 -18.76 7.49 -10.83
C LEU A 56 -19.80 6.49 -11.32
N LEU A 57 -20.99 6.48 -10.71
CA LEU A 57 -22.10 5.65 -11.16
C LEU A 57 -22.53 5.98 -12.59
N ALA A 58 -22.57 7.27 -12.94
CA ALA A 58 -22.91 7.69 -14.30
C ALA A 58 -21.86 7.27 -15.34
N VAL A 59 -20.57 7.19 -14.97
CA VAL A 59 -19.51 6.64 -15.84
C VAL A 59 -19.66 5.13 -15.97
N GLY A 60 -19.87 4.43 -14.84
CA GLY A 60 -20.07 2.98 -14.80
C GLY A 60 -21.28 2.51 -15.61
N ASN A 61 -22.33 3.33 -15.70
CA ASN A 61 -23.50 3.04 -16.53
C ASN A 61 -23.21 3.13 -18.04
N LYS A 62 -22.17 3.85 -18.44
CA LYS A 62 -21.80 4.03 -19.86
C LYS A 62 -20.72 3.06 -20.31
N ARG A 63 -19.79 2.73 -19.43
CA ARG A 63 -18.62 1.88 -19.71
C ARG A 63 -18.11 1.23 -18.44
N GLN A 64 -17.29 0.20 -18.60
CA GLN A 64 -16.53 -0.37 -17.49
C GLN A 64 -15.57 0.68 -16.91
N LEU A 65 -15.45 0.69 -15.58
CA LEU A 65 -14.57 1.59 -14.84
C LEU A 65 -13.11 1.18 -15.00
N ASP A 66 -12.26 2.17 -15.28
CA ASP A 66 -10.82 2.02 -15.25
C ASP A 66 -10.26 2.50 -13.89
N PRO A 67 -9.06 2.02 -13.49
CA PRO A 67 -8.38 2.52 -12.30
C PRO A 67 -8.16 4.04 -12.32
N GLU A 68 -8.08 4.63 -13.51
CA GLU A 68 -7.92 6.06 -13.74
C GLU A 68 -9.19 6.87 -13.45
N ASP A 69 -10.37 6.23 -13.46
CA ASP A 69 -11.64 6.86 -13.06
C ASP A 69 -11.78 6.98 -11.53
N MET A 70 -10.92 6.30 -10.77
CA MET A 70 -10.96 6.31 -9.31
C MET A 70 -10.31 7.56 -8.74
N TRP A 71 -10.89 8.07 -7.66
CA TRP A 71 -10.32 9.19 -6.92
C TRP A 71 -9.15 8.76 -6.04
N PRO A 72 -8.16 9.64 -5.82
CA PRO A 72 -7.11 9.39 -4.86
C PRO A 72 -7.69 9.27 -3.46
N LEU A 73 -7.03 8.46 -2.63
CA LEU A 73 -7.41 8.31 -1.23
C LEU A 73 -7.27 9.66 -0.50
N GLN A 74 -8.27 10.01 0.30
CA GLN A 74 -8.21 11.18 1.19
C GLN A 74 -7.01 11.07 2.13
N ASP A 75 -6.37 12.20 2.43
CA ASP A 75 -5.16 12.22 3.26
C ASP A 75 -5.35 11.54 4.61
N ALA A 76 -6.50 11.75 5.27
CA ALA A 76 -6.83 11.13 6.55
C ALA A 76 -6.86 9.59 6.51
N ASN A 77 -7.11 9.00 5.33
CA ASN A 77 -7.21 7.56 5.13
C ASN A 77 -5.91 6.94 4.64
N LYS A 78 -4.85 7.73 4.41
CA LYS A 78 -3.55 7.22 3.96
C LYS A 78 -2.81 6.51 5.11
N VAL A 79 -2.01 5.52 4.74
CA VAL A 79 -1.22 4.71 5.69
C VAL A 79 -0.23 5.58 6.46
N ALA A 80 0.52 6.46 5.79
CA ALA A 80 1.55 7.28 6.43
C ALA A 80 1.04 8.07 7.67
N PRO A 81 -0.03 8.89 7.57
CA PRO A 81 -0.54 9.60 8.74
C PRO A 81 -1.10 8.66 9.81
N ILE A 82 -1.82 7.60 9.42
CA ILE A 82 -2.39 6.63 10.38
C ILE A 82 -1.27 5.91 11.15
N THR A 83 -0.23 5.44 10.46
CA THR A 83 0.92 4.77 11.07
C THR A 83 1.68 5.71 12.00
N ALA A 84 1.85 6.99 11.63
CA ALA A 84 2.47 7.97 12.51
C ALA A 84 1.67 8.19 13.82
N ILE A 85 0.34 8.29 13.72
CA ILE A 85 -0.55 8.42 14.88
C ILE A 85 -0.48 7.17 15.78
N TYR A 86 -0.48 5.98 15.16
CA TYR A 86 -0.37 4.72 15.87
C TYR A 86 0.96 4.60 16.62
N ALA A 87 2.08 4.87 15.95
CA ALA A 87 3.42 4.80 16.53
C ALA A 87 3.54 5.73 17.75
N ARG A 88 3.07 6.98 17.61
CA ARG A 88 3.04 7.95 18.72
C ARG A 88 2.30 7.39 19.94
N THR A 89 1.06 6.94 19.74
CA THR A 89 0.22 6.39 20.82
C THR A 89 0.85 5.15 21.46
N TYR A 90 1.49 4.29 20.67
CA TYR A 90 2.16 3.08 21.16
C TYR A 90 3.35 3.42 22.07
N HIS A 91 4.19 4.39 21.67
CA HIS A 91 5.32 4.83 22.47
C HIS A 91 4.89 5.52 23.77
N GLU A 92 3.85 6.34 23.73
CA GLU A 92 3.28 6.97 24.94
C GLU A 92 2.78 5.91 25.93
N LYS A 93 2.00 4.91 25.48
CA LYS A 93 1.52 3.84 26.36
C LYS A 93 2.64 2.96 26.93
N LYS A 94 3.71 2.74 26.15
CA LYS A 94 4.86 1.95 26.60
C LYS A 94 5.68 2.65 27.70
N GLN A 95 5.63 3.98 27.79
CA GLN A 95 6.34 4.74 28.84
C GLN A 95 5.63 4.72 30.21
N HIS A 96 4.40 4.20 30.30
CA HIS A 96 3.61 4.13 31.52
C HIS A 96 3.45 2.70 32.09
N LEU A 97 4.19 1.72 31.54
CA LEU A 97 4.32 0.34 32.01
C LEU A 97 5.77 0.08 32.42
#